data_AF-F9UKE1-F1
#
_entry.id   AF-F9UKE1-F1
#
_cell.length_a   1.000
_cell.length_b   1.000
_cell.length_c   1.000
_cell.angle_alpha   90.00
_cell.angle_beta   90.00
_cell.angle_gamma   90.00
#
_symmetry.space_group_name_H-M   'P 1'
#
loop_
_entity.id
_entity.type
_entity.pdbx_description
1 polymer ?
#
loop_
_entity_poly.entity_id
_entity_poly.type
_entity_poly.pdbx_seq_one_letter_code
_entity_poly.pdbx_strand_id
1 'polypeptide(L)' 'MKHSKKLDNKIAYGENLYATLIEKIIYEPHRYVSNFRLSNPKEKIIQNLSQSREIKFGDFIEEIANLYI' A
#
# COMPACT_ATOMS: atom_id res chain seq x y z
N MET A 1 6.69 21.37 -11.65
CA MET A 1 5.30 20.89 -11.80
C MET A 1 5.15 19.49 -12.44
N LYS A 2 6.22 18.79 -12.87
CA LYS A 2 6.13 17.42 -13.47
C LYS A 2 6.25 16.26 -12.46
N HIS A 3 6.92 16.46 -11.32
CA HIS A 3 7.17 15.38 -10.35
C HIS A 3 5.97 15.02 -9.45
N SER A 4 5.12 15.99 -9.12
CA SER A 4 3.91 15.75 -8.31
C SER A 4 2.93 14.77 -8.99
N LYS A 5 2.71 14.90 -10.31
CA LYS A 5 1.85 13.97 -11.07
C LYS A 5 2.38 12.52 -11.12
N LYS A 6 3.70 12.31 -11.01
CA LYS A 6 4.28 10.96 -10.99
C LYS A 6 4.01 10.26 -9.65
N LEU A 7 4.04 11.00 -8.55
CA LEU A 7 3.76 10.48 -7.21
C LEU A 7 2.28 10.07 -7.09
N ASP A 8 1.37 10.93 -7.56
CA ASP A 8 -0.07 10.68 -7.53
C ASP A 8 -0.48 9.47 -8.38
N ASN A 9 0.28 9.13 -9.42
CA ASN A 9 0.05 7.95 -10.25
C ASN A 9 0.61 6.65 -9.63
N LYS A 10 1.69 6.72 -8.83
CA LYS A 10 2.28 5.52 -8.19
C LYS A 10 1.53 5.14 -6.91
N ILE A 11 1.15 6.14 -6.11
CA ILE A 11 0.47 5.91 -4.84
C ILE A 11 -1.04 6.00 -5.10
N ALA A 12 -1.76 4.90 -4.91
CA ALA A 12 -3.20 4.87 -5.04
C ALA A 12 -3.85 5.64 -3.87
N TYR A 13 -4.71 6.60 -4.19
CA TYR A 13 -5.48 7.38 -3.23
C TYR A 13 -6.99 7.22 -3.50
N GLY A 14 -7.81 7.53 -2.48
CA GLY A 14 -9.27 7.59 -2.64
C GLY A 14 -9.92 6.24 -2.92
N GLU A 15 -10.97 6.24 -3.74
CA GLU A 15 -11.88 5.10 -3.97
C GLU A 15 -11.18 3.83 -4.48
N ASN A 16 -10.19 3.97 -5.36
CA ASN A 16 -9.42 2.83 -5.89
C ASN A 16 -8.64 2.08 -4.80
N LEU A 17 -8.18 2.79 -3.77
CA LEU A 17 -7.49 2.17 -2.63
C LEU A 17 -8.47 1.28 -1.85
N TYR A 18 -9.68 1.78 -1.59
CA TYR A 18 -10.70 1.05 -0.83
C TYR A 18 -11.19 -0.17 -1.62
N ALA A 19 -11.41 -0.04 -2.93
CA ALA A 19 -11.79 -1.16 -3.80
C ALA A 19 -10.73 -2.26 -3.78
N THR A 20 -9.46 -1.91 -4.01
CA THR A 20 -8.34 -2.86 -3.98
C THR A 20 -8.18 -3.52 -2.61
N LEU A 21 -8.43 -2.78 -1.53
CA LEU A 21 -8.36 -3.32 -0.16
C LEU A 21 -9.47 -4.34 0.09
N ILE A 22 -10.70 -4.05 -0.33
CA ILE A 22 -11.85 -4.95 -0.20
C ILE A 22 -11.60 -6.23 -1.01
N GLU A 23 -11.14 -6.09 -2.26
CA GLU A 23 -10.76 -7.25 -3.09
C GLU A 23 -9.73 -8.12 -2.38
N LYS A 24 -8.65 -7.53 -1.85
CA LYS A 24 -7.62 -8.29 -1.11
C LYS A 24 -8.18 -9.00 0.13
N ILE A 25 -9.13 -8.39 0.84
CA ILE A 25 -9.78 -9.03 1.99
C ILE A 25 -10.66 -10.20 1.55
N ILE A 26 -11.38 -10.07 0.43
CA ILE A 26 -12.25 -11.12 -0.12
C ILE A 26 -11.41 -12.30 -0.64
N TYR A 27 -10.34 -12.04 -1.39
CA TYR A 27 -9.52 -13.08 -1.99
C TYR A 27 -8.51 -13.71 -1.01
N GLU A 28 -8.02 -12.96 -0.02
CA GLU A 28 -7.04 -13.44 0.96
C GLU A 28 -7.46 -13.16 2.42
N PRO A 29 -8.64 -13.63 2.88
CA PRO A 29 -9.16 -13.30 4.20
C PRO A 29 -8.26 -13.82 5.34
N HIS A 30 -7.58 -14.95 5.12
CA HIS A 30 -6.64 -15.58 6.06
C HIS A 30 -5.46 -14.65 6.45
N ARG A 31 -5.10 -13.70 5.58
CA ARG A 31 -4.06 -12.71 5.86
C ARG A 31 -4.48 -11.76 6.96
N TYR A 32 -5.75 -11.40 7.01
CA TYR A 32 -6.32 -10.42 7.94
C TYR A 32 -6.98 -11.07 9.16
N VAL A 33 -7.45 -12.31 9.03
CA VAL A 33 -8.08 -13.07 10.11
C VAL A 33 -7.25 -14.33 10.34
N SER A 34 -6.50 -14.36 11.44
CA SER A 34 -5.74 -15.56 11.83
C SER A 34 -6.44 -16.24 13.00
N ASN A 35 -6.65 -17.56 12.88
CA ASN A 35 -7.12 -18.40 13.99
C ASN A 35 -6.01 -18.72 15.01
N PHE A 36 -4.74 -18.42 14.69
CA PHE A 36 -3.57 -18.93 15.44
C PHE A 36 -2.80 -17.86 16.21
N ARG A 37 -2.96 -16.57 15.86
CA ARG A 37 -2.32 -15.46 16.60
C ARG A 37 -3.35 -14.37 16.84
N LEU A 38 -3.61 -14.05 18.11
CA LEU A 38 -4.37 -12.89 18.56
C LEU A 38 -3.70 -11.63 18.01
N SER A 39 -4.14 -11.21 16.83
CA SER A 39 -3.68 -10.02 16.14
C SER A 39 -4.93 -9.41 15.54
N ASN A 40 -5.19 -8.15 15.89
CA ASN A 40 -6.48 -7.55 15.57
C ASN A 40 -6.58 -7.38 14.05
N PRO A 41 -7.65 -7.87 13.39
CA PRO A 41 -7.81 -7.70 11.94
C PRO A 41 -7.66 -6.25 11.48
N LYS A 42 -8.09 -5.30 12.31
CA LYS A 42 -7.91 -3.86 12.08
C LYS A 42 -6.43 -3.47 11.94
N GLU A 43 -5.58 -3.94 12.83
CA GLU A 43 -4.15 -3.63 12.82
C GLU A 43 -3.48 -4.19 11.58
N LYS A 44 -3.85 -5.40 11.16
CA LYS A 44 -3.32 -6.03 9.94
C LYS A 44 -3.73 -5.29 8.67
N ILE A 45 -4.97 -4.79 8.63
CA ILE A 45 -5.44 -3.95 7.52
C ILE A 45 -4.61 -2.67 7.44
N ILE A 46 -4.39 -2.00 8.59
CA ILE A 46 -3.58 -0.78 8.67
C ILE A 46 -2.14 -1.08 8.24
N GLN A 47 -1.53 -2.15 8.74
CA GLN A 47 -0.18 -2.57 8.39
C GLN A 47 -0.03 -2.83 6.88
N ASN A 48 -0.98 -3.57 6.28
CA ASN A 48 -0.96 -3.83 4.84
C ASN A 48 -1.02 -2.52 4.04
N LEU A 49 -1.85 -1.57 4.47
CA LEU A 49 -1.96 -0.27 3.82
C LEU A 49 -0.69 0.57 3.98
N SER A 50 -0.15 0.67 5.19
CA SER A 50 1.05 1.47 5.47
C SER A 50 2.28 0.90 4.77
N GLN A 51 2.48 -0.42 4.83
CA GLN A 51 3.58 -1.10 4.13
C GLN A 51 3.48 -0.92 2.61
N SER A 52 2.27 -1.05 2.05
CA SER A 52 2.09 -0.82 0.61
C SER A 52 2.46 0.60 0.19
N ARG A 53 2.22 1.61 1.05
CA ARG A 53 2.61 2.99 0.77
C ARG A 53 4.12 3.20 0.95
N GLU A 54 4.70 2.59 1.99
CA GLU A 54 6.13 2.64 2.27
C GLU A 54 6.96 2.10 1.09
N ILE A 55 6.60 0.92 0.57
CA ILE A 55 7.28 0.31 -0.59
C ILE A 55 7.22 1.22 -1.81
N LYS A 56 6.01 1.67 -2.18
CA LYS A 56 5.80 2.55 -3.35
C LYS A 56 6.53 3.88 -3.22
N PHE A 57 6.64 4.39 -2.00
CA PHE A 57 7.39 5.60 -1.71
C PHE A 57 8.90 5.36 -1.85
N GLY A 58 9.41 4.22 -1.35
CA GLY A 58 10.78 3.78 -1.57
C GLY A 58 11.14 3.71 -3.06
N ASP A 59 10.32 3.02 -3.86
CA ASP A 59 10.48 2.91 -5.32
C ASP A 59 10.50 4.28 -6.01
N PHE A 60 9.76 5.27 -5.48
CA PHE A 60 9.74 6.62 -6.02
C PHE A 60 11.02 7.38 -5.68
N ILE A 61 11.53 7.24 -4.45
CA ILE A 61 12.80 7.85 -4.05
C ILE A 61 13.95 7.25 -4.84
N GLU A 62 13.96 5.93 -5.07
CA GLU A 62 14.97 5.26 -5.89
C GLU A 62 14.95 5.75 -7.35
N GLU A 63 13.75 5.89 -7.96
CA GLU A 63 13.63 6.45 -9.30
C GLU A 63 14.19 7.88 -9.38
N ILE A 64 13.98 8.70 -8.35
CA ILE A 64 14.55 10.05 -8.29
C ILE A 64 16.07 9.98 -8.13
N ALA A 65 16.58 9.17 -7.20
CA ALA A 65 18.01 9.06 -6.94
C ALA A 65 18.79 8.66 -8.21
N ASN A 66 18.24 7.72 -8.99
CA ASN A 66 18.80 7.27 -10.26
C ASN A 66 18.81 8.34 -11.37
N LEU A 67 18.10 9.47 -11.22
CA LEU A 67 18.19 10.58 -12.18
C LEU A 67 19.39 11.50 -11.91
N TYR A 68 19.97 11.43 -10.71
CA TYR A 68 21.05 12.31 -10.27
C TYR A 68 22.37 11.56 -9.99
N ILE A 69 22.37 10.23 -10.11
CA ILE A 69 23.54 9.35 -10.10
C ILE A 69 23.80 8.91 -11.53
#